data_AF-A0A6C0IPN4-F1
#
_entry.id   AF-A0A6C0IPN4-F1
#
_cell.length_a   1.000
_cell.length_b   1.000
_cell.length_c   1.000
_cell.angle_alpha   90.00
_cell.angle_beta   90.00
_cell.angle_gamma   90.00
#
_symmetry.space_group_name_H-M   'P 1'
#
loop_
_entity.id
_entity.type
_entity.pdbx_description
1 polymer ?
#
loop_
_entity_poly.entity_id
_entity_poly.type
_entity_poly.pdbx_seq_one_letter_code
_entity_poly.pdbx_strand_id
1 'polypeptide(L)'
;MNTDYPYKFDKLETDFKNIIQLNQRIEVKKIHMKEKLMKLKEMHTAMSKSNNKQIFLFSLDSFFFQYKTFSTELENLNKFSSMFRNRTYCDYYKLFKLISKYVNENSDDLKFSVDNNISIPVYKDLEPFYDYGLDNINIVHEQMLLYIKKMYQVLTEKENIINDYATKAHAGYSISNFVNTLCHENNILKGQIDLYINYTSFFHISQQKQIKRLHDNYMEFDREVETNLNSDHAYSFDDLTALDQTNEKSGDNIPSPITKDDNIEKPQLVVTDISNILQSNELKKIDANNLPVFTEIKTNIANDAEK
;
A
#
# COMPACT_ATOMS: atom_id res chain seq x y z
N MET A 1 -35.00 -0.91 -0.89
CA MET A 1 -33.64 -1.21 -0.38
C MET A 1 -33.70 -1.10 1.13
N ASN A 2 -33.31 -2.16 1.86
CA ASN A 2 -33.44 -2.28 3.32
C ASN A 2 -32.92 -1.03 4.06
N THR A 3 -33.82 -0.22 4.62
CA THR A 3 -33.49 0.99 5.41
C THR A 3 -33.36 0.64 6.88
N ASP A 4 -32.45 -0.27 7.20
CA ASP A 4 -32.06 -0.52 8.59
C ASP A 4 -30.70 0.14 8.82
N TYR A 5 -30.73 1.43 9.18
CA TYR A 5 -29.53 2.21 9.51
C TYR A 5 -28.72 1.58 10.66
N PRO A 6 -29.36 1.08 11.76
CA PRO A 6 -28.68 0.28 12.77
C PRO A 6 -27.80 -0.83 12.18
N TYR A 7 -28.38 -1.70 11.34
CA TYR A 7 -27.61 -2.77 10.68
C TYR A 7 -26.46 -2.24 9.82
N LYS A 8 -26.67 -1.14 9.07
CA LYS A 8 -25.59 -0.52 8.28
C LYS A 8 -24.44 -0.05 9.18
N PHE A 9 -24.72 0.56 10.32
CA PHE A 9 -23.69 1.01 11.25
C PHE A 9 -22.91 -0.15 11.87
N ASP A 10 -23.60 -1.20 12.32
CA ASP A 10 -22.97 -2.39 12.89
C ASP A 10 -22.05 -3.07 11.88
N LYS A 11 -22.48 -3.12 10.61
CA LYS A 11 -21.67 -3.63 9.51
C LYS A 11 -20.42 -2.79 9.29
N LEU A 12 -20.55 -1.45 9.22
CA LEU A 12 -19.40 -0.56 9.05
C LEU A 12 -18.39 -0.68 10.20
N GLU A 13 -18.85 -0.83 11.44
CA GLU A 13 -17.95 -1.05 12.58
C GLU A 13 -17.22 -2.38 12.51
N THR A 14 -17.95 -3.44 12.15
CA THR A 14 -17.38 -4.79 12.01
C THR A 14 -16.36 -4.83 10.87
N ASP A 15 -16.69 -4.25 9.72
CA ASP A 15 -15.79 -4.18 8.58
C ASP A 15 -14.52 -3.37 8.91
N PHE A 16 -14.67 -2.26 9.65
CA PHE A 16 -13.51 -1.49 10.10
C PHE A 16 -12.61 -2.27 11.07
N LYS A 17 -13.18 -2.99 12.04
CA LYS A 17 -12.41 -3.86 12.94
C LYS A 17 -11.62 -4.91 12.16
N ASN A 18 -12.22 -5.53 11.14
CA ASN A 18 -11.54 -6.48 10.27
C ASN A 18 -10.37 -5.84 9.51
N ILE A 19 -10.55 -4.61 9.01
CA ILE A 19 -9.49 -3.84 8.35
C ILE A 19 -8.32 -3.59 9.29
N ILE A 20 -8.59 -3.18 10.54
CA ILE A 20 -7.53 -2.94 11.55
C ILE A 20 -6.79 -4.23 11.90
N GLN A 21 -7.50 -5.33 12.11
CA GLN A 21 -6.87 -6.64 12.37
C GLN A 21 -5.98 -7.09 11.22
N LEU A 22 -6.40 -6.87 9.96
CA LEU A 22 -5.59 -7.22 8.80
C LEU A 22 -4.31 -6.37 8.73
N ASN A 23 -4.39 -5.07 9.02
CA ASN A 23 -3.21 -4.21 9.14
C ASN A 23 -2.24 -4.71 10.23
N GLN A 24 -2.74 -5.08 11.40
CA GLN A 24 -1.90 -5.61 12.48
C GLN A 24 -1.17 -6.89 12.05
N ARG A 25 -1.84 -7.80 11.33
CA ARG A 25 -1.20 -9.01 10.77
C ARG A 25 -0.07 -8.67 9.79
N ILE A 26 -0.24 -7.64 8.97
CA ILE A 26 0.81 -7.17 8.06
C ILE A 26 2.01 -6.63 8.84
N GLU A 27 1.79 -5.86 9.91
CA GLU A 27 2.90 -5.36 10.74
C GLU A 27 3.68 -6.50 11.40
N VAL A 28 2.99 -7.54 11.89
CA VAL A 28 3.67 -8.74 12.42
C VAL A 28 4.51 -9.42 11.34
N LYS A 29 3.97 -9.61 10.13
CA LYS A 29 4.72 -10.18 9.00
C LYS A 29 5.95 -9.35 8.63
N LYS A 30 5.80 -8.03 8.60
CA LYS A 30 6.89 -7.09 8.32
C LYS A 30 8.03 -7.22 9.34
N ILE A 31 7.71 -7.34 10.63
CA ILE A 31 8.70 -7.57 11.69
C ILE A 31 9.41 -8.91 11.46
N HIS A 32 8.66 -9.98 11.24
CA HIS A 32 9.21 -11.31 10.98
C HIS A 32 10.17 -11.31 9.77
N MET A 33 9.81 -10.64 8.67
CA MET A 33 10.65 -10.55 7.47
C MET A 33 11.95 -9.78 7.73
N LYS A 34 11.85 -8.70 8.50
CA LYS A 34 13.03 -7.92 8.89
C LYS A 34 14.01 -8.75 9.73
N GLU A 35 13.50 -9.53 10.68
CA GLU A 35 14.32 -10.43 11.50
C GLU A 35 14.98 -11.53 10.66
N LYS A 36 14.25 -12.12 9.72
CA LYS A 36 14.77 -13.15 8.81
C LYS A 36 15.89 -12.62 7.93
N LEU A 37 15.73 -11.44 7.34
CA LEU A 37 16.80 -10.79 6.57
C LEU A 37 18.00 -10.38 7.45
N MET A 38 17.75 -10.01 8.71
CA MET A 38 18.83 -9.70 9.66
C MET A 38 19.69 -10.93 9.94
N LYS A 39 19.07 -12.10 10.19
CA LYS A 39 19.78 -13.38 10.32
C LYS A 39 20.59 -13.70 9.07
N LEU A 40 20.04 -13.42 7.88
CA LEU A 40 20.74 -13.66 6.62
C LEU A 40 22.01 -12.83 6.51
N LYS A 41 21.93 -11.55 6.88
CA LYS A 41 23.08 -10.64 6.94
C LYS A 41 24.14 -11.09 7.95
N GLU A 42 23.70 -11.57 9.11
CA GLU A 42 24.59 -12.08 10.15
C GLU A 42 25.32 -13.34 9.68
N MET A 43 24.61 -14.27 9.02
CA MET A 43 25.19 -15.48 8.44
C MET A 43 26.24 -15.14 7.38
N HIS A 44 25.93 -14.22 6.45
CA HIS A 44 26.91 -13.73 5.48
C HIS A 44 28.14 -13.15 6.19
N THR A 45 27.93 -12.25 7.16
CA THR A 45 29.03 -11.59 7.88
C THR A 45 29.92 -12.59 8.63
N ALA A 46 29.33 -13.63 9.23
CA ALA A 46 30.08 -14.68 9.89
C ALA A 46 30.93 -15.49 8.89
N MET A 47 30.33 -15.89 7.76
CA MET A 47 31.01 -16.65 6.69
C MET A 47 32.13 -15.84 6.04
N SER A 48 31.96 -14.54 5.83
CA SER A 48 33.03 -13.68 5.28
C SER A 48 34.20 -13.54 6.25
N LYS A 49 33.95 -13.50 7.56
CA LYS A 49 35.00 -13.38 8.58
C LYS A 49 35.78 -14.67 8.81
N SER A 50 35.14 -15.82 8.63
CA SER A 50 35.78 -17.13 8.82
C SER A 50 36.56 -17.61 7.60
N ASN A 51 36.42 -16.96 6.44
CA ASN A 51 36.98 -17.42 5.17
C ASN A 51 37.82 -16.33 4.49
N ASN A 52 39.13 -16.59 4.37
CA ASN A 52 40.08 -15.62 3.77
C ASN A 52 40.52 -15.99 2.34
N LYS A 53 40.03 -17.10 1.78
CA LYS A 53 40.36 -17.48 0.40
C LYS A 53 39.50 -16.73 -0.59
N GLN A 54 40.12 -16.17 -1.63
CA GLN A 54 39.46 -15.39 -2.67
C GLN A 54 38.30 -16.13 -3.36
N ILE A 55 38.43 -17.45 -3.55
CA ILE A 55 37.37 -18.26 -4.17
C ILE A 55 36.09 -18.34 -3.31
N PHE A 56 36.22 -18.36 -1.99
CA PHE A 56 35.08 -18.34 -1.08
C PHE A 56 34.48 -16.94 -0.99
N LEU A 57 35.33 -15.91 -0.98
CA LEU A 57 34.87 -14.52 -1.04
C LEU A 57 34.06 -14.23 -2.32
N PHE A 58 34.52 -14.74 -3.47
CA PHE A 58 33.78 -14.66 -4.73
C PHE A 58 32.38 -15.28 -4.64
N SER A 59 32.23 -16.46 -4.03
CA SER A 59 30.91 -17.07 -3.84
C SER A 59 30.02 -16.32 -2.83
N LEU A 60 30.63 -15.63 -1.86
CA LEU A 60 29.90 -14.84 -0.86
C LEU A 60 29.39 -13.51 -1.43
N ASP A 61 30.00 -12.96 -2.48
CA ASP A 61 29.50 -11.77 -3.17
C ASP A 61 28.09 -12.01 -3.75
N SER A 62 27.87 -13.15 -4.41
CA SER A 62 26.55 -13.56 -4.91
C SER A 62 25.51 -13.67 -3.78
N PHE A 63 25.94 -14.19 -2.62
CA PHE A 63 25.09 -14.29 -1.45
C PHE A 63 24.76 -12.89 -0.87
N PHE A 64 25.75 -11.99 -0.77
CA PHE A 64 25.52 -10.61 -0.35
C PHE A 64 24.56 -9.87 -1.29
N PHE A 65 24.70 -10.08 -2.60
CA PHE A 65 23.80 -9.53 -3.60
C PHE A 65 22.37 -10.00 -3.38
N GLN A 66 22.14 -11.30 -3.17
CA GLN A 66 20.81 -11.84 -2.88
C GLN A 66 20.18 -11.22 -1.63
N TYR A 67 20.94 -11.12 -0.52
CA TYR A 67 20.50 -10.40 0.68
C TYR A 67 20.12 -8.94 0.35
N LYS A 68 20.96 -8.25 -0.41
CA LYS A 68 20.74 -6.83 -0.74
C LYS A 68 19.48 -6.64 -1.61
N THR A 69 19.22 -7.56 -2.53
CA THR A 69 18.01 -7.59 -3.36
C THR A 69 16.77 -7.73 -2.48
N PHE A 70 16.71 -8.75 -1.62
CA PHE A 70 15.58 -8.94 -0.71
C PHE A 70 15.40 -7.77 0.27
N SER A 71 16.49 -7.21 0.78
CA SER A 71 16.44 -6.02 1.65
C SER A 71 15.82 -4.82 0.92
N THR A 72 16.19 -4.60 -0.33
CA THR A 72 15.68 -3.48 -1.15
C THR A 72 14.22 -3.67 -1.50
N GLU A 73 13.81 -4.91 -1.83
CA GLU A 73 12.43 -5.24 -2.09
C GLU A 73 11.54 -5.06 -0.85
N LEU A 74 11.99 -5.52 0.33
CA LEU A 74 11.28 -5.32 1.59
C LEU A 74 11.13 -3.83 1.91
N GLU A 75 12.16 -3.01 1.68
CA GLU A 75 12.08 -1.55 1.83
C GLU A 75 11.01 -0.93 0.90
N ASN A 76 10.93 -1.40 -0.34
CA ASN A 76 9.90 -0.96 -1.29
C ASN A 76 8.48 -1.37 -0.84
N LEU A 77 8.30 -2.62 -0.40
CA LEU A 77 7.02 -3.10 0.16
C LEU A 77 6.60 -2.28 1.39
N ASN A 78 7.54 -1.95 2.26
CA ASN A 78 7.31 -1.09 3.41
C ASN A 78 6.89 0.32 3.01
N LYS A 79 7.49 0.88 1.97
CA LYS A 79 7.13 2.20 1.43
C LYS A 79 5.71 2.20 0.86
N PHE A 80 5.32 1.17 0.12
CA PHE A 80 3.93 0.99 -0.33
C PHE A 80 2.95 0.86 0.84
N SER A 81 3.30 0.10 1.87
CA SER A 81 2.50 -0.01 3.09
C SER A 81 2.27 1.35 3.76
N SER A 82 3.32 2.15 3.95
CA SER A 82 3.19 3.50 4.50
C SER A 82 2.33 4.41 3.66
N MET A 83 2.46 4.34 2.32
CA MET A 83 1.63 5.12 1.40
C MET A 83 0.14 4.78 1.53
N PHE A 84 -0.21 3.49 1.64
CA PHE A 84 -1.61 3.09 1.80
C PHE A 84 -2.19 3.47 3.16
N ARG A 85 -1.40 3.40 4.24
CA ARG A 85 -1.83 3.87 5.57
C ARG A 85 -2.06 5.37 5.59
N ASN A 86 -1.15 6.14 4.99
CA ASN A 86 -1.30 7.58 4.82
C ASN A 86 -2.57 7.92 4.01
N ARG A 87 -2.81 7.21 2.91
CA ARG A 87 -4.03 7.39 2.10
C ARG A 87 -5.30 7.06 2.87
N THR A 88 -5.28 6.00 3.66
CA THR A 88 -6.39 5.61 4.54
C THR A 88 -6.76 6.72 5.51
N TYR A 89 -5.75 7.29 6.19
CA TYR A 89 -5.96 8.41 7.09
C TYR A 89 -6.51 9.65 6.36
N CYS A 90 -5.95 9.98 5.19
CA CYS A 90 -6.44 11.08 4.35
C CYS A 90 -7.93 10.96 4.04
N ASP A 91 -8.38 9.79 3.58
CA ASP A 91 -9.77 9.57 3.17
C ASP A 91 -10.74 9.80 4.34
N TYR A 92 -10.42 9.24 5.52
CA TYR A 92 -11.23 9.45 6.73
C TYR A 92 -11.16 10.88 7.25
N TYR A 93 -9.98 11.49 7.28
CA TYR A 93 -9.80 12.86 7.75
C TYR A 93 -10.61 13.84 6.89
N LYS A 94 -10.57 13.70 5.56
CA LYS A 94 -11.33 14.57 4.64
C LYS A 94 -12.84 14.38 4.81
N LEU A 95 -13.32 13.15 4.99
CA LEU A 95 -14.74 12.89 5.25
C LEU A 95 -15.18 13.41 6.62
N PHE A 96 -14.36 13.23 7.66
CA PHE A 96 -14.59 13.82 8.98
C PHE A 96 -14.73 15.34 8.92
N LYS A 97 -13.84 16.03 8.18
CA LYS A 97 -13.92 17.49 7.98
C LYS A 97 -15.18 17.89 7.22
N LEU A 98 -15.59 17.12 6.22
CA LEU A 98 -16.82 17.36 5.45
C LEU A 98 -18.06 17.23 6.34
N ILE A 99 -18.16 16.15 7.13
CA ILE A 99 -19.27 15.94 8.07
C ILE A 99 -19.28 17.04 9.13
N SER A 100 -18.12 17.36 9.70
CA SER A 100 -18.00 18.42 10.73
C SER A 100 -18.47 19.77 10.21
N LYS A 101 -18.13 20.11 8.96
CA LYS A 101 -18.60 21.33 8.30
C LYS A 101 -20.13 21.33 8.20
N TYR A 102 -20.72 20.24 7.69
CA TYR A 102 -22.17 20.12 7.57
C TYR A 102 -22.89 20.23 8.91
N VAL A 103 -22.37 19.58 9.96
CA VAL A 103 -22.94 19.64 11.31
C VAL A 103 -22.94 21.08 11.84
N ASN A 104 -21.84 21.80 11.67
CA ASN A 104 -21.74 23.19 12.13
C ASN A 104 -22.67 24.13 11.35
N GLU A 105 -22.76 23.97 10.03
CA GLU A 105 -23.64 24.76 9.15
C GLU A 105 -25.14 24.52 9.43
N ASN A 106 -25.50 23.34 9.95
CA ASN A 106 -26.88 22.94 10.27
C ASN A 106 -27.10 22.72 11.77
N SER A 107 -26.34 23.42 12.61
CA SER A 107 -26.31 23.19 14.07
C SER A 107 -27.65 23.50 14.75
N ASP A 108 -28.39 24.50 14.27
CA ASP A 108 -29.74 24.85 14.78
C ASP A 108 -30.73 23.69 14.56
N ASP A 109 -30.66 23.03 13.41
CA ASP A 109 -31.55 21.94 13.03
C ASP A 109 -31.17 20.59 13.65
N LEU A 110 -29.87 20.37 13.86
CA LEU A 110 -29.32 19.13 14.40
C LEU A 110 -29.24 19.13 15.92
N LYS A 111 -29.20 20.30 16.57
CA LYS A 111 -29.14 20.46 18.03
C LYS A 111 -27.95 19.77 18.70
N PHE A 112 -26.87 19.54 17.95
CA PHE A 112 -25.58 19.13 18.48
C PHE A 112 -24.45 19.80 17.70
N SER A 113 -23.27 19.88 18.32
CA SER A 113 -22.07 20.44 17.71
C SER A 113 -20.94 19.42 17.65
N VAL A 114 -19.94 19.73 16.82
CA VAL A 114 -18.67 19.01 16.75
C VAL A 114 -17.89 19.22 18.05
N ASP A 115 -17.25 18.16 18.54
CA ASP A 115 -16.41 18.24 19.74
C ASP A 115 -15.05 18.85 19.40
N ASN A 116 -14.79 20.04 19.93
CA ASN A 116 -13.55 20.78 19.69
C ASN A 116 -12.37 20.31 20.56
N ASN A 117 -12.61 19.44 21.55
CA ASN A 117 -11.55 18.96 22.45
C ASN A 117 -10.75 17.79 21.87
N ILE A 118 -11.18 17.23 20.74
CA ILE A 118 -10.53 16.07 20.14
C ILE A 118 -9.33 16.54 19.32
N SER A 119 -8.14 16.23 19.82
CA SER A 119 -6.88 16.53 19.13
C SER A 119 -6.61 15.49 18.03
N ILE A 120 -7.01 15.82 16.79
CA ILE A 120 -6.73 15.01 15.60
C ILE A 120 -5.58 15.66 14.80
N PRO A 121 -4.52 14.90 14.45
CA PRO A 121 -3.44 15.43 13.62
C PRO A 121 -3.94 15.96 12.27
N VAL A 122 -3.49 17.16 11.88
CA VAL A 122 -3.85 17.71 10.57
C VAL A 122 -3.17 16.89 9.47
N TYR A 123 -3.96 16.49 8.47
CA TYR A 123 -3.41 15.82 7.30
C TYR A 123 -2.50 16.74 6.49
N LYS A 124 -1.33 16.23 6.12
CA LYS A 124 -0.30 16.91 5.33
C LYS A 124 -0.28 16.37 3.90
N ASP A 125 -0.85 17.12 2.94
CA ASP A 125 -0.96 16.67 1.54
C ASP A 125 0.40 16.46 0.84
N LEU A 126 1.48 17.08 1.32
CA LEU A 126 2.82 17.00 0.72
C LEU A 126 3.68 15.86 1.26
N GLU A 127 3.21 15.11 2.27
CA GLU A 127 3.97 14.03 2.91
C GLU A 127 3.29 12.67 2.71
N PRO A 128 3.46 12.01 1.54
CA PRO A 128 2.70 10.80 1.17
C PRO A 128 3.10 9.54 1.95
N PHE A 129 4.20 9.58 2.69
CA PHE A 129 4.70 8.47 3.51
C PHE A 129 4.62 8.76 5.01
N TYR A 130 4.05 9.90 5.41
CA TYR A 130 3.90 10.23 6.84
C TYR A 130 2.98 9.22 7.52
N ASP A 131 3.43 8.69 8.66
CA ASP A 131 2.69 7.72 9.45
C ASP A 131 1.90 8.43 10.54
N TYR A 132 0.57 8.44 10.41
CA TYR A 132 -0.32 8.98 11.42
C TYR A 132 -0.61 7.98 12.54
N GLY A 133 -0.20 6.71 12.41
CA GLY A 133 -0.51 5.66 13.37
C GLY A 133 -1.96 5.15 13.27
N LEU A 134 -2.15 3.88 13.62
CA LEU A 134 -3.48 3.23 13.59
C LEU A 134 -4.44 3.85 14.62
N ASP A 135 -3.93 4.34 15.75
CA ASP A 135 -4.76 4.95 16.79
C ASP A 135 -5.47 6.20 16.30
N ASN A 136 -4.76 7.07 15.57
CA ASN A 136 -5.39 8.27 15.00
C ASN A 136 -6.37 7.91 13.88
N ILE A 137 -6.10 6.87 13.09
CA ILE A 137 -7.06 6.36 12.09
C ILE A 137 -8.35 5.89 12.78
N ASN A 138 -8.22 5.15 13.90
CA ASN A 138 -9.36 4.70 14.70
C ASN A 138 -10.17 5.86 15.26
N ILE A 139 -9.51 6.83 15.91
CA ILE A 139 -10.17 8.01 16.49
C ILE A 139 -10.96 8.76 15.42
N VAL A 140 -10.35 9.04 14.25
CA VAL A 140 -11.03 9.78 13.17
C VAL A 140 -12.24 9.00 12.65
N HIS A 141 -12.10 7.68 12.45
CA HIS A 141 -13.20 6.83 12.00
C HIS A 141 -14.36 6.79 13.01
N GLU A 142 -14.05 6.62 14.30
CA GLU A 142 -15.05 6.59 15.38
C GLU A 142 -15.82 7.91 15.46
N GLN A 143 -15.12 9.04 15.40
CA GLN A 143 -15.76 10.36 15.45
C GLN A 143 -16.64 10.63 14.23
N MET A 144 -16.13 10.27 13.05
CA MET A 144 -16.89 10.35 11.81
C MET A 144 -18.20 9.56 11.91
N LEU A 145 -18.14 8.32 12.39
CA LEU A 145 -19.31 7.45 12.51
C LEU A 145 -20.26 7.92 13.62
N LEU A 146 -19.73 8.43 14.74
CA LEU A 146 -20.51 9.02 15.82
C LEU A 146 -21.38 10.17 15.32
N TYR A 147 -20.84 11.07 14.49
CA TYR A 147 -21.62 12.19 13.95
C TYR A 147 -22.70 11.72 12.98
N ILE A 148 -22.40 10.73 12.13
CA ILE A 148 -23.43 10.14 11.25
C ILE A 148 -24.56 9.50 12.08
N LYS A 149 -24.23 8.81 13.19
CA LYS A 149 -25.22 8.24 14.10
C LYS A 149 -26.07 9.31 14.80
N LYS A 150 -25.47 10.40 15.26
CA LYS A 150 -26.21 11.54 15.83
C LYS A 150 -27.15 12.18 14.80
N MET A 151 -26.69 12.37 13.56
CA MET A 151 -27.56 12.83 12.47
C MET A 151 -28.74 11.88 12.24
N TYR A 152 -28.51 10.57 12.29
CA TYR A 152 -29.56 9.56 12.19
C TYR A 152 -30.56 9.62 13.36
N GLN A 153 -30.12 9.86 14.59
CA GLN A 153 -31.02 10.06 15.73
C GLN A 153 -31.98 11.23 15.48
N VAL A 154 -31.45 12.38 15.02
CA VAL A 154 -32.26 13.55 14.66
C VAL A 154 -33.24 13.24 13.53
N LEU A 155 -32.80 12.49 12.51
CA LEU A 155 -33.68 12.04 11.42
C LEU A 155 -34.89 11.27 11.96
N THR A 156 -34.66 10.29 12.84
CA THR A 156 -35.72 9.47 13.43
C THR A 156 -36.64 10.29 14.33
N GLU A 157 -36.11 11.22 15.13
CA GLU A 157 -36.92 12.14 15.92
C GLU A 157 -37.84 13.00 15.04
N LYS A 158 -37.31 13.55 13.94
CA LYS A 158 -38.09 14.33 12.96
C LYS A 158 -39.13 13.46 12.25
N GLU A 159 -38.81 12.23 11.86
CA GLU A 159 -39.78 11.28 11.27
C GLU A 159 -40.94 10.99 12.23
N ASN A 160 -40.67 10.77 13.51
CA ASN A 160 -41.71 10.53 14.51
C ASN A 160 -42.64 11.74 14.67
N ILE A 161 -42.08 12.96 14.73
CA ILE A 161 -42.86 14.20 14.80
C ILE A 161 -43.75 14.38 13.55
N ILE A 162 -43.20 14.12 12.36
CA ILE A 162 -43.95 14.19 11.09
C ILE A 162 -45.11 13.18 11.09
N ASN A 163 -44.86 11.95 11.52
CA ASN A 163 -45.89 10.91 11.61
C ASN A 163 -46.98 11.28 12.62
N ASP A 164 -46.63 11.89 13.75
CA ASP A 164 -47.58 12.43 14.72
C ASP A 164 -48.50 13.50 14.10
N TYR A 165 -47.94 14.43 13.32
CA TYR A 165 -48.74 15.43 12.61
C TYR A 165 -49.61 14.81 11.53
N ALA A 166 -49.13 13.79 10.81
CA ALA A 166 -49.90 13.10 9.78
C ALA A 166 -51.04 12.25 10.34
N THR A 167 -50.87 11.62 11.51
CA THR A 167 -51.85 10.71 12.12
C THR A 167 -52.86 11.41 13.02
N LYS A 168 -52.44 12.42 13.80
CA LYS A 168 -53.34 13.19 14.69
C LYS A 168 -54.18 14.21 13.93
N ALA A 169 -53.77 14.59 12.73
CA ALA A 169 -54.51 15.52 11.93
C ALA A 169 -55.49 14.79 11.00
N HIS A 170 -56.79 14.95 11.26
CA HIS A 170 -57.79 15.06 10.19
C HIS A 170 -57.49 16.33 9.37
N ALA A 171 -56.31 16.37 8.77
CA ALA A 171 -55.63 17.55 8.28
C ALA A 171 -56.37 18.13 7.08
N GLY A 172 -56.95 19.32 7.23
CA GLY A 172 -57.28 20.17 6.10
C GLY A 172 -56.04 20.46 5.23
N TYR A 173 -56.25 20.91 3.98
CA TYR A 173 -55.21 20.97 2.96
C TYR A 173 -53.90 21.70 3.39
N SER A 174 -53.99 22.72 4.26
CA SER A 174 -52.84 23.48 4.75
C SER A 174 -51.88 22.66 5.62
N ILE A 175 -52.39 21.75 6.44
CA ILE A 175 -51.55 20.86 7.28
C ILE A 175 -50.86 19.83 6.39
N SER A 176 -51.54 19.35 5.34
CA SER A 176 -50.92 18.46 4.34
C SER A 176 -49.73 19.14 3.65
N ASN A 177 -49.87 20.41 3.26
CA ASN A 177 -48.75 21.17 2.68
C ASN A 177 -47.58 21.32 3.66
N PHE A 178 -47.86 21.61 4.93
CA PHE A 178 -46.82 21.72 5.96
C PHE A 178 -46.08 20.38 6.20
N VAL A 179 -46.81 19.27 6.29
CA VAL A 179 -46.24 17.91 6.41
C VAL A 179 -45.35 17.60 5.20
N ASN A 180 -45.78 17.94 3.98
CA ASN A 180 -44.96 17.74 2.78
C ASN A 180 -43.65 18.53 2.83
N THR A 181 -43.66 19.77 3.31
CA THR A 181 -42.43 20.57 3.50
C THR A 181 -41.51 19.93 4.53
N LEU A 182 -42.04 19.49 5.68
CA LEU A 182 -41.22 18.80 6.69
C LEU A 182 -40.63 17.49 6.16
N CYS A 183 -41.40 16.72 5.40
CA CYS A 183 -40.91 15.52 4.72
C CYS A 183 -39.77 15.83 3.74
N HIS A 184 -39.88 16.93 2.99
CA HIS A 184 -38.83 17.35 2.06
C HIS A 184 -37.52 17.66 2.78
N GLU A 185 -37.56 18.53 3.80
CA GLU A 185 -36.41 18.86 4.64
C GLU A 185 -35.78 17.61 5.28
N ASN A 186 -36.62 16.70 5.78
CA ASN A 186 -36.14 15.47 6.40
C ASN A 186 -35.49 14.50 5.38
N ASN A 187 -35.99 14.48 4.14
CA ASN A 187 -35.39 13.71 3.06
C ASN A 187 -34.02 14.27 2.62
N ILE A 188 -33.79 15.57 2.74
CA ILE A 188 -32.46 16.17 2.51
C ILE A 188 -31.46 15.61 3.54
N LEU A 189 -31.82 15.62 4.83
CA LEU A 189 -30.98 15.06 5.89
C LEU A 189 -30.71 13.56 5.66
N LYS A 190 -31.76 12.80 5.29
CA LYS A 190 -31.64 11.39 4.93
C LYS A 190 -30.67 11.16 3.78
N GLY A 191 -30.78 11.94 2.71
CA GLY A 191 -29.88 11.89 1.57
C GLY A 191 -28.44 12.18 1.96
N GLN A 192 -28.21 13.14 2.87
CA GLN A 192 -26.89 13.44 3.39
C GLN A 192 -26.29 12.28 4.20
N ILE A 193 -27.08 11.64 5.07
CA ILE A 193 -26.66 10.46 5.84
C ILE A 193 -26.30 9.30 4.90
N ASP A 194 -27.15 9.02 3.91
CA ASP A 194 -26.90 7.96 2.94
C ASP A 194 -25.62 8.24 2.13
N LEU A 195 -25.36 9.50 1.76
CA LEU A 195 -24.13 9.89 1.07
C LEU A 195 -22.88 9.59 1.92
N TYR A 196 -22.88 9.97 3.20
CA TYR A 196 -21.75 9.70 4.10
C TYR A 196 -21.53 8.21 4.38
N ILE A 197 -22.60 7.43 4.51
CA ILE A 197 -22.53 5.97 4.61
C ILE A 197 -21.93 5.37 3.33
N ASN A 198 -22.34 5.85 2.16
CA ASN A 198 -21.82 5.38 0.89
C ASN A 198 -20.33 5.70 0.72
N TYR A 199 -19.87 6.89 1.11
CA TYR A 199 -18.45 7.21 1.13
C TYR A 199 -17.67 6.31 2.09
N THR A 200 -18.16 6.10 3.30
CA THR A 200 -17.52 5.21 4.29
C THR A 200 -17.41 3.78 3.75
N SER A 201 -18.50 3.27 3.16
CA SER A 201 -18.54 1.94 2.56
C SER A 201 -17.54 1.81 1.40
N PHE A 202 -17.46 2.81 0.54
CA PHE A 202 -16.48 2.85 -0.54
C PHE A 202 -15.04 2.84 -0.02
N PHE A 203 -14.74 3.61 1.04
CA PHE A 203 -13.43 3.61 1.66
C PHE A 203 -13.07 2.24 2.24
N HIS A 204 -13.99 1.57 2.95
CA HIS A 204 -13.76 0.21 3.46
C HIS A 204 -13.46 -0.78 2.35
N ILE A 205 -14.26 -0.78 1.28
CA ILE A 205 -14.04 -1.67 0.12
C ILE A 205 -12.67 -1.39 -0.54
N SER A 206 -12.34 -0.11 -0.72
CA SER A 206 -11.06 0.30 -1.33
C SER A 206 -9.88 -0.15 -0.48
N GLN A 207 -9.92 0.10 0.82
CA GLN A 207 -8.87 -0.27 1.77
C GLN A 207 -8.71 -1.78 1.86
N GLN A 208 -9.80 -2.53 1.96
CA GLN A 208 -9.74 -3.99 2.01
C GLN A 208 -9.05 -4.58 0.78
N LYS A 209 -9.31 -4.04 -0.42
CA LYS A 209 -8.62 -4.44 -1.65
C LYS A 209 -7.12 -4.12 -1.60
N GLN A 210 -6.76 -2.91 -1.18
CA GLN A 210 -5.36 -2.47 -1.10
C GLN A 210 -4.56 -3.28 -0.06
N ILE A 211 -5.13 -3.47 1.13
CA ILE A 211 -4.49 -4.21 2.22
C ILE A 211 -4.39 -5.69 1.87
N LYS A 212 -5.40 -6.29 1.24
CA LYS A 212 -5.32 -7.67 0.76
C LYS A 212 -4.20 -7.84 -0.26
N ARG A 213 -4.11 -6.95 -1.25
CA ARG A 213 -3.01 -6.95 -2.22
C ARG A 213 -1.64 -6.84 -1.53
N LEU A 214 -1.52 -5.95 -0.55
CA LEU A 214 -0.28 -5.78 0.21
C LEU A 214 0.07 -7.06 1.00
N HIS A 215 -0.92 -7.66 1.66
CA HIS A 215 -0.74 -8.92 2.38
C HIS A 215 -0.26 -10.03 1.44
N ASP A 216 -0.88 -10.19 0.27
CA ASP A 216 -0.52 -11.21 -0.71
C ASP A 216 0.92 -10.98 -1.23
N ASN A 217 1.33 -9.73 -1.46
CA ASN A 217 2.72 -9.40 -1.81
C ASN A 217 3.72 -9.79 -0.71
N TYR A 218 3.39 -9.54 0.57
CA TYR A 218 4.26 -9.97 1.68
C TYR A 218 4.33 -11.50 1.81
N MET A 219 3.23 -12.21 1.53
CA MET A 219 3.20 -13.68 1.53
C MET A 219 4.09 -14.25 0.41
N GLU A 220 3.99 -13.68 -0.78
CA GLU A 220 4.79 -14.10 -1.92
C GLU A 220 6.27 -13.84 -1.67
N PHE A 221 6.62 -12.65 -1.20
CA PHE A 221 7.98 -12.31 -0.80
C PHE A 221 8.54 -13.28 0.25
N ASP A 222 7.78 -13.59 1.30
CA ASP A 222 8.21 -14.54 2.33
C ASP A 222 8.49 -15.94 1.75
N ARG A 223 7.59 -16.41 0.88
CA ARG A 223 7.75 -17.68 0.17
C ARG A 223 9.00 -17.70 -0.71
N GLU A 224 9.24 -16.63 -1.45
CA GLU A 224 10.44 -16.50 -2.29
C GLU A 224 11.71 -16.55 -1.44
N VAL A 225 11.73 -15.81 -0.33
CA VAL A 225 12.86 -15.84 0.60
C VAL A 225 13.04 -17.24 1.19
N GLU A 226 11.97 -17.93 1.65
CA GLU A 226 12.10 -19.33 2.14
C GLU A 226 12.64 -20.27 1.05
N THR A 227 12.12 -20.18 -0.17
CA THR A 227 12.53 -21.06 -1.28
C THR A 227 14.01 -20.87 -1.64
N ASN A 228 14.46 -19.61 -1.62
CA ASN A 228 15.86 -19.25 -1.90
C ASN A 228 16.82 -19.61 -0.75
N LEU A 229 16.32 -19.69 0.49
CA LEU A 229 17.13 -20.01 1.66
C LEU A 229 17.20 -21.50 1.98
N ASN A 230 16.11 -22.24 1.74
CA ASN A 230 15.98 -23.65 2.08
C ASN A 230 16.15 -24.57 0.87
N SER A 231 16.93 -24.16 -0.14
CA SER A 231 17.30 -25.11 -1.19
C SER A 231 18.30 -26.11 -0.60
N ASP A 232 17.80 -27.29 -0.21
CA ASP A 232 18.65 -28.46 0.12
C ASP A 232 19.51 -28.93 -1.08
N HIS A 233 19.28 -28.34 -2.25
CA HIS A 233 19.95 -28.60 -3.50
C HIS A 233 20.95 -27.49 -3.84
N ALA A 234 22.21 -27.88 -4.07
CA ALA A 234 23.22 -26.97 -4.60
C ALA A 234 23.06 -26.91 -6.13
N TYR A 235 22.75 -25.72 -6.65
CA TYR A 235 22.63 -25.51 -8.09
C TYR A 235 23.92 -25.89 -8.81
N SER A 236 23.76 -26.66 -9.88
CA SER A 236 24.81 -27.21 -10.71
C SER A 236 24.50 -26.99 -12.19
N PHE A 237 25.43 -27.39 -13.06
CA PHE A 237 25.23 -27.32 -14.51
C PHE A 237 23.99 -28.09 -14.97
N ASP A 238 23.62 -29.18 -14.29
CA ASP A 238 22.50 -30.05 -14.66
C ASP A 238 21.13 -29.39 -14.40
N ASP A 239 21.10 -28.29 -13.62
CA ASP A 239 19.89 -27.52 -13.33
C ASP A 239 19.59 -26.43 -14.38
N LEU A 240 20.45 -26.27 -15.38
CA LEU A 240 20.24 -25.32 -16.47
C LEU A 240 19.08 -25.79 -17.34
N THR A 241 17.90 -25.20 -17.14
CA THR A 241 16.78 -25.36 -18.07
C THR A 241 17.05 -24.56 -19.34
N ALA A 242 17.00 -25.19 -20.51
CA ALA A 242 16.90 -24.47 -21.76
C ALA A 242 15.62 -23.62 -21.72
N LEU A 243 15.73 -22.30 -21.92
CA LEU A 243 14.56 -21.44 -22.09
C LEU A 243 13.71 -22.01 -23.22
N ASP A 244 12.55 -22.56 -22.87
CA ASP A 244 11.63 -23.13 -23.83
C ASP A 244 11.05 -21.98 -24.66
N GLN A 245 11.59 -21.77 -25.87
CA GLN A 245 11.12 -20.75 -26.83
C GLN A 245 9.71 -21.06 -27.38
N THR A 246 8.99 -22.02 -26.81
CA THR A 246 7.79 -22.62 -27.40
C THR A 246 6.47 -22.08 -26.86
N ASN A 247 6.45 -21.06 -26.00
CA ASN A 247 5.21 -20.43 -25.52
C ASN A 247 5.16 -18.89 -25.60
N GLU A 248 5.72 -18.30 -26.65
CA GLU A 248 5.27 -16.96 -27.08
C GLU A 248 4.04 -17.05 -27.99
N LYS A 249 2.87 -17.30 -27.38
CA LYS A 249 1.60 -16.80 -27.92
C LYS A 249 1.20 -15.55 -27.13
N SER A 250 1.83 -14.43 -27.47
CA SER A 250 1.23 -13.09 -27.49
C SER A 250 2.29 -12.05 -27.89
N GLY A 251 2.37 -11.74 -29.18
CA GLY A 251 2.37 -10.33 -29.60
C GLY A 251 3.67 -9.53 -29.71
N ASP A 252 4.87 -10.05 -29.47
CA ASP A 252 6.10 -9.28 -29.71
C ASP A 252 7.05 -10.01 -30.67
N ASN A 253 7.10 -9.55 -31.93
CA ASN A 253 8.04 -10.07 -32.92
C ASN A 253 9.44 -9.49 -32.67
N ILE A 254 10.33 -10.27 -32.04
CA ILE A 254 11.77 -10.03 -32.12
C ILE A 254 12.30 -10.78 -33.37
N PRO A 255 12.92 -10.11 -34.35
CA PRO A 255 13.39 -10.80 -35.56
C PRO A 255 14.55 -11.76 -35.25
N SER A 256 14.40 -13.01 -35.67
CA SER A 256 15.43 -14.05 -35.57
C SER A 256 16.69 -13.73 -36.39
N PRO A 257 17.88 -14.23 -36.01
CA PRO A 257 19.09 -14.06 -36.79
C PRO A 257 19.00 -14.88 -38.09
N ILE A 258 19.21 -14.23 -39.22
CA ILE A 258 19.25 -14.86 -40.55
C ILE A 258 20.41 -15.87 -40.59
N THR A 259 20.08 -17.15 -40.72
CA THR A 259 21.01 -18.22 -41.09
C THR A 259 21.40 -18.09 -42.57
N LYS A 260 22.70 -18.27 -42.82
CA LYS A 260 23.35 -18.22 -44.13
C LYS A 260 22.82 -19.32 -45.06
N ASP A 261 22.44 -18.98 -46.30
CA ASP A 261 23.12 -19.52 -47.48
C ASP A 261 22.83 -18.75 -48.78
N ASP A 262 23.95 -18.45 -49.44
CA ASP A 262 24.28 -18.23 -50.86
C ASP A 262 23.42 -17.48 -51.89
N ASN A 263 24.11 -16.48 -52.48
CA ASN A 263 23.96 -15.82 -53.77
C ASN A 263 22.78 -14.84 -53.96
N ILE A 264 23.08 -13.53 -53.98
CA ILE A 264 22.79 -12.57 -55.07
C ILE A 264 23.46 -11.21 -54.75
N GLU A 265 23.83 -10.50 -55.81
CA GLU A 265 24.77 -9.37 -55.97
C GLU A 265 24.69 -8.18 -55.00
N LYS A 266 25.87 -7.58 -54.74
CA LYS A 266 26.07 -6.31 -54.02
C LYS A 266 25.46 -5.13 -54.80
N PRO A 267 24.79 -4.19 -54.10
CA PRO A 267 25.07 -2.78 -54.35
C PRO A 267 25.34 -1.95 -53.07
N GLN A 268 26.29 -1.03 -53.24
CA GLN A 268 26.81 0.05 -52.38
C GLN A 268 26.00 0.51 -51.14
N LEU A 269 26.71 0.53 -50.01
CA LEU A 269 26.43 1.33 -48.82
C LEU A 269 26.57 2.82 -49.12
N VAL A 270 25.47 3.58 -49.03
CA VAL A 270 25.53 5.01 -48.70
C VAL A 270 25.56 5.08 -47.18
N VAL A 271 26.72 5.47 -46.64
CA VAL A 271 26.94 5.72 -45.23
C VAL A 271 26.30 7.06 -44.87
N THR A 272 25.35 7.06 -43.95
CA THR A 272 25.01 8.26 -43.17
C THR A 272 25.29 7.94 -41.71
N ASP A 273 26.21 8.71 -41.15
CA ASP A 273 26.82 8.61 -39.82
C ASP A 273 25.84 8.36 -38.65
N ILE A 274 26.00 7.21 -37.98
CA ILE A 274 25.47 6.93 -36.62
C ILE A 274 26.61 7.04 -35.59
N SER A 275 27.69 7.76 -35.93
CA SER A 275 28.94 7.79 -35.17
C SER A 275 28.88 8.51 -33.81
N ASN A 276 27.74 9.10 -33.42
CA ASN A 276 27.65 9.94 -32.21
C ASN A 276 26.77 9.41 -31.05
N ILE A 277 26.24 8.18 -31.08
CA ILE A 277 25.39 7.66 -29.96
C ILE A 277 26.04 6.51 -29.18
N LEU A 278 27.20 5.98 -29.59
CA LEU A 278 27.79 4.77 -28.99
C LEU A 278 29.06 4.97 -28.14
N GLN A 279 29.46 6.20 -27.83
CA GLN A 279 30.60 6.42 -26.93
C GLN A 279 30.17 6.36 -25.45
N SER A 280 30.23 5.17 -24.85
CA SER A 280 30.68 5.04 -23.44
C SER A 280 30.94 3.60 -22.94
N ASN A 281 30.69 2.54 -23.72
CA ASN A 281 30.99 1.17 -23.26
C ASN A 281 31.95 0.44 -24.20
N GLU A 282 33.20 0.91 -24.31
CA GLU A 282 34.26 0.08 -24.87
C GLU A 282 34.79 -0.89 -23.80
N LEU A 283 34.76 -2.20 -24.10
CA LEU A 283 35.41 -3.23 -23.30
C LEU A 283 36.93 -3.00 -23.32
N LYS A 284 37.50 -2.56 -22.20
CA LYS A 284 38.95 -2.58 -21.99
C LYS A 284 39.39 -4.02 -21.80
N LYS A 285 40.45 -4.45 -22.53
CA LYS A 285 41.14 -5.71 -22.22
C LYS A 285 41.61 -5.66 -20.77
N ILE A 286 41.16 -6.63 -19.98
CA ILE A 286 41.58 -6.79 -18.60
C ILE A 286 43.03 -7.30 -18.64
N ASP A 287 43.98 -6.49 -18.17
CA ASP A 287 45.34 -6.96 -17.90
C ASP A 287 45.29 -7.82 -16.62
N ALA A 288 45.69 -9.09 -16.72
CA ALA A 288 45.64 -10.04 -15.61
C ALA A 288 46.45 -9.57 -14.39
N ASN A 289 47.39 -8.64 -14.59
CA ASN A 289 48.22 -8.07 -13.53
C ASN A 289 47.57 -6.87 -12.81
N ASN A 290 46.39 -6.42 -13.26
CA ASN A 290 45.70 -5.24 -12.73
C ASN A 290 44.26 -5.56 -12.27
N LEU A 291 43.97 -6.83 -12.00
CA LEU A 291 42.73 -7.18 -11.28
C LEU A 291 42.76 -6.49 -9.91
N PRO A 292 41.66 -5.83 -9.50
CA PRO A 292 41.59 -5.25 -8.17
C PRO A 292 41.77 -6.37 -7.15
N VAL A 293 42.92 -6.35 -6.47
CA VAL A 293 43.16 -7.17 -5.29
C VAL A 293 42.25 -6.60 -4.21
N PHE A 294 41.23 -7.36 -3.82
CA PHE A 294 40.38 -7.01 -2.69
C PHE A 294 41.23 -7.00 -1.43
N THR A 295 41.61 -5.81 -0.99
CA THR A 295 42.31 -5.60 0.28
C THR A 295 41.27 -5.65 1.40
N GLU A 296 41.58 -6.43 2.43
CA GLU A 296 40.74 -6.62 3.61
C GLU A 296 40.19 -5.30 4.16
N ILE A 297 38.93 -5.31 4.60
CA ILE A 297 38.37 -4.24 5.41
C ILE A 297 39.14 -4.22 6.73
N LYS A 298 40.12 -3.32 6.87
CA LYS A 298 40.73 -3.02 8.17
C LYS A 298 39.67 -2.43 9.08
N THR A 299 39.31 -3.18 10.11
CA THR A 299 38.46 -2.73 11.20
C THR A 299 39.20 -1.67 12.02
N ASN A 300 38.86 -0.39 11.83
CA ASN A 300 39.19 0.65 12.81
C ASN A 300 38.25 0.48 14.02
N ILE A 301 38.65 -0.39 14.96
CA ILE A 301 38.17 -0.32 16.34
C ILE A 301 39.14 0.61 17.07
N ALA A 302 38.62 1.77 17.48
CA ALA A 302 39.34 2.72 18.31
C ALA A 302 39.69 2.08 19.67
N ASN A 303 40.96 2.15 20.06
CA ASN A 303 41.39 2.02 21.45
C ASN A 303 41.61 3.43 21.98
N ASP A 304 40.55 4.05 22.51
CA ASP A 304 40.70 5.08 23.53
C ASP A 304 40.61 4.38 24.90
N ALA A 305 41.78 4.08 25.45
CA ALA A 305 41.98 3.82 26.87
C ALA A 305 43.39 4.23 27.28
N GLU A 306 43.44 5.05 28.35
CA GLU A 306 44.58 5.44 29.20
C GLU A 306 45.46 6.64 28.77
N LYS A 307 45.02 7.84 29.14
CA LYS A 307 45.53 8.52 30.37
C LYS A 307 44.61 9.64 30.84
#